data_AF-A0AAN9JJI1-F1
#
_entry.id   AF-A0AAN9JJI1-F1
#
_cell.length_a   1.000
_cell.length_b   1.000
_cell.length_c   1.000
_cell.angle_alpha   90.00
_cell.angle_beta   90.00
_cell.angle_gamma   90.00
#
_symmetry.space_group_name_H-M   'P 1'
#
loop_
_entity.id
_entity.type
_entity.pdbx_description
1 polymer ?
#
loop_
_entity_poly.entity_id
_entity_poly.type
_entity_poly.pdbx_seq_one_letter_code
_entity_poly.pdbx_strand_id
1 'polypeptide(L)'
;MSTPAVERVSECFVTPESPTQESNQICHLALWDIAMLSVNYIQKGMLFKKPTPLVDPQHFIQNPLNNLKHSLSLAPQTQDPPSYVVFVDCKNSPGAKFIYATLNMTISDILSPIDVPPIVQSYIYRL
;
A
#
# COMPACT_ATOMS: atom_id res chain seq x y z
N MET A 1 16.21 8.30 26.00
CA MET A 1 16.46 7.97 24.58
C MET A 1 15.17 8.24 23.83
N SER A 2 15.18 9.15 22.86
CA SER A 2 14.02 9.43 22.01
C SER A 2 13.74 8.21 21.12
N THR A 3 12.51 7.72 21.14
CA THR A 3 12.06 6.68 20.21
C THR A 3 12.17 7.23 18.79
N PRO A 4 12.87 6.58 17.85
CA PRO A 4 12.95 7.09 16.48
C PRO A 4 11.55 7.16 15.90
N ALA A 5 11.17 8.32 15.36
CA ALA A 5 9.87 8.52 14.74
C ALA A 5 10.00 8.33 13.23
N VAL A 6 9.00 7.70 12.62
CA VAL A 6 8.86 7.69 11.17
C VAL A 6 8.41 9.09 10.74
N GLU A 7 9.09 9.63 9.75
CA GLU A 7 8.79 10.92 9.15
C GLU A 7 8.13 10.69 7.78
N ARG A 8 6.90 11.18 7.63
CA ARG A 8 6.20 11.12 6.35
C ARG A 8 6.75 12.22 5.43
N VAL A 9 7.32 11.82 4.30
CA VAL A 9 7.94 12.75 3.34
C VAL A 9 6.95 13.18 2.25
N SER A 10 6.18 12.24 1.69
CA SER A 10 5.20 12.57 0.66
C SER A 10 4.06 11.56 0.57
N GLU A 11 2.98 11.99 -0.09
CA GLU A 11 1.85 11.13 -0.44
C GLU A 11 1.34 11.48 -1.83
N CYS A 12 0.87 10.47 -2.55
CA CYS A 12 0.13 10.67 -3.78
C CYS A 12 -0.87 9.55 -3.98
N PHE A 13 -1.82 9.74 -4.89
CA PHE A 13 -2.60 8.65 -5.43
C PHE A 13 -2.02 8.22 -6.76
N VAL A 14 -2.11 6.93 -7.03
CA VAL A 14 -1.52 6.30 -8.21
C VAL A 14 -2.62 5.61 -8.99
N THR A 15 -2.69 5.93 -10.27
CA THR A 15 -3.63 5.35 -11.22
C THR A 15 -2.86 4.63 -12.32
N PRO A 16 -3.49 3.67 -13.05
CA PRO A 16 -2.88 3.08 -14.24
C PRO A 16 -2.48 4.18 -15.24
N GLU A 17 -1.32 4.01 -15.87
CA GLU A 17 -0.87 4.92 -16.94
C GLU A 17 -1.73 4.78 -18.21
N SER A 18 -2.27 3.58 -18.45
CA SER A 18 -3.13 3.26 -19.58
C SER A 18 -4.41 2.62 -19.07
N PRO A 19 -5.51 3.38 -18.88
CA PRO A 19 -6.79 2.79 -18.55
C PRO A 19 -7.23 1.85 -19.69
N THR A 20 -7.21 0.55 -19.43
CA THR A 20 -7.72 -0.47 -20.35
C THR A 20 -9.23 -0.33 -20.47
N GLN A 21 -9.85 -0.87 -21.55
CA GLN A 21 -11.31 -0.89 -21.64
C GLN A 21 -11.98 -1.56 -20.42
N GLU A 22 -11.28 -2.52 -19.78
CA GLU A 22 -11.70 -3.17 -18.54
C GLU A 22 -11.76 -2.23 -17.33
N SER A 23 -10.95 -1.15 -17.29
CA SER A 23 -11.02 -0.14 -16.22
C SER A 23 -12.33 0.65 -16.21
N ASN A 24 -13.11 0.61 -17.30
CA ASN A 24 -14.43 1.22 -17.37
C ASN A 24 -15.55 0.31 -16.83
N GLN A 25 -15.23 -0.92 -16.44
CA GLN A 25 -16.22 -1.89 -15.96
C GLN A 25 -16.32 -1.86 -14.43
N ILE A 26 -17.55 -2.04 -13.96
CA ILE A 26 -17.82 -2.36 -12.56
C ILE A 26 -17.33 -3.79 -12.29
N CYS A 27 -16.46 -3.96 -11.31
CA CYS A 27 -16.02 -5.29 -10.91
C CYS A 27 -16.95 -5.82 -9.79
N HIS A 28 -17.79 -6.80 -10.14
CA HIS A 28 -18.71 -7.45 -9.21
C HIS A 28 -17.98 -8.45 -8.32
N LEU A 29 -18.28 -8.42 -7.04
CA LEU A 29 -17.69 -9.32 -6.05
C LEU A 29 -18.42 -10.67 -6.05
N ALA A 30 -17.67 -11.76 -5.98
CA ALA A 30 -18.26 -13.07 -5.70
C ALA A 30 -18.72 -13.14 -4.24
N LEU A 31 -19.58 -14.09 -3.91
CA LEU A 31 -20.05 -14.30 -2.53
C LEU A 31 -18.91 -14.47 -1.53
N TRP A 32 -17.82 -15.13 -1.95
CA TRP A 32 -16.62 -15.30 -1.13
C TRP A 32 -15.89 -13.99 -0.88
N ASP A 33 -15.84 -13.10 -1.87
CA ASP A 33 -15.22 -11.78 -1.72
C ASP A 33 -16.04 -10.90 -0.76
N ILE A 34 -17.37 -10.98 -0.84
CA ILE A 34 -18.29 -10.28 0.08
C ILE A 34 -18.08 -10.76 1.53
N ALA A 35 -17.95 -12.06 1.75
CA ALA A 35 -17.67 -12.61 3.08
C ALA A 35 -16.33 -12.10 3.65
N MET A 36 -15.35 -11.81 2.78
CA MET A 36 -14.05 -11.27 3.16
C MET A 36 -14.07 -9.76 3.46
N LEU A 37 -15.12 -9.02 3.12
CA LEU A 37 -15.22 -7.59 3.41
C LEU A 37 -15.24 -7.28 4.91
N SER A 38 -15.68 -8.23 5.74
CA SER A 38 -15.70 -8.08 7.20
C SER A 38 -14.37 -8.46 7.85
N VAL A 39 -13.37 -8.88 7.07
CA VAL A 39 -12.03 -9.21 7.56
C VAL A 39 -11.17 -7.94 7.58
N ASN A 40 -10.31 -7.82 8.58
CA ASN A 40 -9.37 -6.70 8.69
C ASN A 40 -8.48 -6.60 7.43
N TYR A 41 -8.07 -5.37 7.08
CA TYR A 41 -7.17 -5.12 5.96
C TYR A 41 -5.90 -5.98 6.05
N ILE A 42 -5.59 -6.69 4.95
CA ILE A 42 -4.38 -7.49 4.86
C ILE A 42 -3.18 -6.54 4.76
N GLN A 43 -2.34 -6.55 5.79
CA GLN A 43 -1.16 -5.71 5.85
C GLN A 43 0.10 -6.59 5.76
N LYS A 44 0.80 -6.49 4.62
CA LYS A 44 2.03 -7.25 4.34
C LYS A 44 3.12 -6.28 3.93
N GLY A 45 4.34 -6.53 4.37
CA GLY A 45 5.52 -5.74 4.04
C GLY A 45 6.66 -6.61 3.51
N MET A 46 7.55 -6.00 2.74
CA MET A 46 8.82 -6.61 2.32
C MET A 46 9.97 -5.74 2.82
N LEU A 47 11.02 -6.39 3.32
CA LEU A 47 12.23 -5.73 3.80
C LEU A 47 13.38 -6.01 2.84
N PHE A 48 13.97 -4.96 2.27
CA PHE A 48 15.06 -5.06 1.30
C PHE A 48 16.37 -4.55 1.88
N LYS A 49 17.46 -5.26 1.63
CA LYS A 49 18.82 -4.79 1.95
C LYS A 49 19.23 -3.71 0.94
N LYS A 50 19.85 -2.63 1.43
CA LYS A 50 20.44 -1.62 0.56
C LYS A 50 21.55 -2.25 -0.31
N PRO A 51 21.59 -1.96 -1.62
CA PRO A 51 22.62 -2.50 -2.51
C PRO A 51 24.01 -1.97 -2.14
N THR A 52 25.05 -2.75 -2.44
CA THR A 52 26.46 -2.38 -2.23
C THR A 52 27.22 -2.65 -3.55
N PRO A 53 27.93 -1.66 -4.15
CA PRO A 53 28.14 -0.29 -3.69
C PRO A 53 26.85 0.53 -3.65
N LEU A 54 26.84 1.64 -2.89
CA LEU A 54 25.71 2.57 -2.86
C LEU A 54 25.52 3.16 -4.26
N VAL A 55 24.60 2.58 -5.03
CA VAL A 55 23.95 3.29 -6.13
C VAL A 55 23.19 4.47 -5.52
N ASP A 56 23.05 5.57 -6.25
CA ASP A 56 22.28 6.73 -5.81
C ASP A 56 20.96 6.27 -5.12
N PRO A 57 20.78 6.54 -3.82
CA PRO A 57 19.61 6.09 -3.07
C PRO A 57 18.30 6.50 -3.73
N GLN A 58 18.29 7.62 -4.45
CA GLN A 58 17.12 8.07 -5.19
C GLN A 58 16.79 7.11 -6.33
N HIS A 59 17.79 6.67 -7.09
CA HIS A 59 17.60 5.73 -8.20
C HIS A 59 17.18 4.33 -7.71
N PHE A 60 17.72 3.85 -6.59
CA PHE A 60 17.34 2.57 -6.00
C PHE A 60 15.88 2.52 -5.57
N ILE A 61 15.35 3.63 -5.03
CA ILE A 61 13.96 3.73 -4.59
C ILE A 61 13.04 4.02 -5.78
N GLN A 62 13.41 4.93 -6.69
CA GLN A 62 12.52 5.35 -7.78
C GLN A 62 12.10 4.21 -8.71
N ASN A 63 13.01 3.30 -9.09
CA ASN A 63 12.68 2.27 -10.07
C ASN A 63 11.66 1.22 -9.55
N PRO A 64 11.85 0.60 -8.35
CA PRO A 64 10.82 -0.24 -7.73
C PRO A 64 9.53 0.52 -7.47
N LEU A 65 9.61 1.80 -7.06
CA LEU A 65 8.42 2.60 -6.81
C LEU A 65 7.61 2.81 -8.08
N ASN A 66 8.24 3.14 -9.21
CA ASN A 66 7.55 3.32 -10.48
C ASN A 66 6.89 2.01 -10.96
N ASN A 67 7.58 0.87 -10.82
CA ASN A 67 7.02 -0.44 -11.15
C ASN A 67 5.83 -0.81 -10.24
N LEU A 68 5.94 -0.52 -8.94
CA LEU A 68 4.85 -0.76 -7.98
C LEU A 68 3.65 0.13 -8.28
N LYS A 69 3.89 1.40 -8.62
CA LYS A 69 2.86 2.34 -9.04
C LYS A 69 2.07 1.82 -10.23
N HIS A 70 2.77 1.30 -11.24
CA HIS A 70 2.15 0.71 -12.41
C HIS A 70 1.27 -0.52 -12.07
N SER A 71 1.58 -1.25 -10.99
CA SER A 71 0.89 -2.51 -10.64
C SER A 71 -0.35 -2.32 -9.75
N LEU A 72 -0.56 -1.15 -9.15
CA LEU A 72 -1.60 -0.92 -8.13
C LEU A 72 -2.72 -0.04 -8.69
N SER A 73 -3.92 -0.61 -8.88
CA SER A 73 -5.04 0.17 -9.41
C SER A 73 -6.44 -0.40 -9.14
N LEU A 74 -6.85 -0.61 -7.88
CA LEU A 74 -8.24 -0.96 -7.56
C LEU A 74 -8.66 -0.38 -6.20
N ALA A 75 -9.85 0.23 -6.13
CA ALA A 75 -10.45 0.70 -4.87
C ALA A 75 -11.98 0.46 -4.86
N PRO A 76 -12.56 -0.18 -3.82
CA PRO A 76 -13.99 -0.47 -3.75
C PRO A 76 -14.85 0.77 -3.44
N GLN A 77 -16.09 0.80 -3.93
CA GLN A 77 -17.12 1.78 -3.54
C GLN A 77 -18.44 1.07 -3.22
N THR A 78 -19.22 1.64 -2.29
CA THR A 78 -20.55 1.13 -1.91
C THR A 78 -21.60 2.23 -2.11
N GLN A 79 -22.79 1.84 -2.59
CA GLN A 79 -23.96 2.72 -2.70
C GLN A 79 -25.10 2.19 -1.82
N ASP A 80 -25.97 3.10 -1.35
CA ASP A 80 -27.03 2.85 -0.37
C ASP A 80 -28.45 2.99 -0.99
N PRO A 81 -29.09 1.86 -1.36
CA PRO A 81 -30.55 1.78 -1.51
C PRO A 81 -31.12 0.43 -0.95
N PRO A 82 -32.44 0.09 -1.04
CA PRO A 82 -33.08 -0.99 -0.25
C PRO A 82 -32.63 -2.44 -0.60
N SER A 83 -31.66 -2.58 -1.49
CA SER A 83 -30.92 -3.80 -1.79
C SER A 83 -29.43 -3.48 -1.90
N TYR A 84 -28.58 -4.20 -1.16
CA TYR A 84 -27.14 -3.98 -1.20
C TYR A 84 -26.53 -4.64 -2.43
N VAL A 85 -25.85 -3.83 -3.26
CA VAL A 85 -24.94 -4.34 -4.28
C VAL A 85 -23.55 -3.79 -3.94
N VAL A 86 -22.61 -4.70 -3.70
CA VAL A 86 -21.21 -4.33 -3.43
C VAL A 86 -20.37 -4.64 -4.65
N PHE A 87 -19.59 -3.66 -5.08
CA PHE A 87 -18.74 -3.76 -6.26
C PHE A 87 -17.52 -2.86 -6.13
N VAL A 88 -16.55 -3.02 -7.03
CA VAL A 88 -15.39 -2.15 -7.15
C VAL A 88 -15.59 -1.20 -8.32
N ASP A 89 -15.57 0.11 -8.07
CA ASP A 89 -15.61 1.15 -9.11
C ASP A 89 -14.20 1.42 -9.61
N CYS A 90 -13.84 0.77 -10.72
CA CYS A 90 -12.54 0.94 -11.37
C CYS A 90 -12.41 2.25 -12.15
N LYS A 91 -13.53 2.94 -12.44
CA LYS A 91 -13.57 4.12 -13.31
C LYS A 91 -13.38 5.43 -12.55
N ASN A 92 -14.07 5.59 -11.42
CA ASN A 92 -14.01 6.81 -10.62
C ASN A 92 -13.14 6.65 -9.36
N SER A 93 -12.22 5.70 -9.39
CA SER A 93 -11.28 5.50 -8.28
C SER A 93 -10.30 6.67 -8.20
N PRO A 94 -10.03 7.21 -6.99
CA PRO A 94 -8.93 8.16 -6.81
C PRO A 94 -7.56 7.51 -7.06
N GLY A 95 -7.49 6.17 -7.13
CA GLY A 95 -6.27 5.38 -7.28
C GLY A 95 -5.79 4.76 -5.98
N ALA A 96 -4.69 4.02 -6.05
CA ALA A 96 -4.05 3.45 -4.87
C ALA A 96 -3.27 4.55 -4.12
N LYS A 97 -3.47 4.65 -2.81
CA LYS A 97 -2.72 5.60 -1.97
C LYS A 97 -1.28 5.12 -1.82
N PHE A 98 -0.33 5.96 -2.22
CA PHE A 98 1.10 5.71 -2.14
C PHE A 98 1.74 6.69 -1.16
N ILE A 99 2.54 6.18 -0.22
CA ILE A 99 3.14 6.95 0.87
C ILE A 99 4.64 6.70 0.90
N TYR A 100 5.43 7.77 0.87
CA TYR A 100 6.87 7.70 1.11
C TYR A 100 7.19 8.28 2.49
N ALA A 101 7.88 7.48 3.31
CA ALA A 101 8.27 7.85 4.65
C ALA A 101 9.69 7.36 4.94
N THR A 102 10.39 8.09 5.80
CA THR A 102 11.75 7.80 6.24
C THR A 102 11.76 7.45 7.72
N LEU A 103 12.74 6.66 8.13
CA LEU A 103 12.93 6.28 9.52
C LEU A 103 14.43 6.21 9.80
N ASN A 104 14.86 6.85 10.89
CA ASN A 104 16.24 6.76 11.34
C ASN A 104 16.47 5.46 12.15
N MET A 105 16.43 4.31 11.45
CA MET A 105 16.74 2.98 11.98
C MET A 105 17.50 2.16 10.93
N THR A 106 18.26 1.18 11.39
CA THR A 106 18.92 0.18 10.56
C THR A 106 18.07 -1.08 10.42
N ILE A 107 18.39 -1.91 9.42
CA ILE A 107 17.79 -3.24 9.28
C ILE A 107 18.07 -4.10 10.51
N SER A 108 19.23 -3.93 11.15
CA SER A 108 19.56 -4.65 12.38
C SER A 108 18.61 -4.28 13.51
N ASP A 109 18.25 -3.01 13.65
CA ASP A 109 17.32 -2.54 14.69
C ASP A 109 15.93 -3.17 14.53
N ILE A 110 15.57 -3.60 13.31
CA ILE A 110 14.31 -4.30 13.01
C ILE A 110 14.43 -5.81 13.30
N LEU A 111 15.56 -6.43 12.95
CA LEU A 111 15.73 -7.89 12.97
C LEU A 111 16.36 -8.45 14.26
N SER A 112 17.06 -7.64 15.04
CA SER A 112 17.77 -8.10 16.25
C SER A 112 16.86 -8.36 17.45
N PRO A 113 15.77 -7.59 17.67
CA PRO A 113 14.85 -7.87 18.78
C PRO A 113 14.13 -9.21 18.61
N ILE A 114 13.77 -9.83 19.73
CA ILE A 114 12.99 -11.09 19.75
C ILE A 114 11.58 -10.83 19.22
N ASP A 115 10.99 -9.71 19.64
CA ASP A 115 9.65 -9.29 19.26
C ASP A 115 9.68 -8.26 18.12
N VAL A 116 8.61 -8.21 17.34
CA VAL A 116 8.45 -7.20 16.28
C VAL A 116 8.45 -5.80 16.93
N PRO A 117 9.37 -4.89 16.52
CA PRO A 117 9.43 -3.57 17.12
C PRO A 117 8.09 -2.81 17.00
N PRO A 118 7.65 -2.07 18.04
CA PRO A 118 6.36 -1.38 18.02
C PRO A 118 6.17 -0.42 16.84
N ILE A 119 7.27 0.15 16.33
CA ILE A 119 7.24 1.02 15.15
C ILE A 119 6.86 0.28 13.86
N VAL A 120 7.20 -1.00 13.75
CA VAL A 120 6.84 -1.82 12.60
C VAL A 120 5.36 -2.19 12.69
N GLN A 121 4.88 -2.50 13.91
CA GLN A 121 3.47 -2.77 14.15
C GLN A 121 2.59 -1.54 13.84
N SER A 122 2.95 -0.35 14.33
CA SER A 122 2.11 0.85 14.18
C SER A 122 1.89 1.29 12.73
N TYR A 123 2.85 1.04 11.83
CA TYR A 123 2.73 1.37 10.40
C TYR A 123 2.03 0.30 9.58
N ILE A 124 2.13 -0.96 10.01
CA ILE A 124 1.36 -2.04 9.42
C ILE A 124 -0.12 -1.79 9.76
N TYR A 125 -0.48 -1.52 11.03
CA TYR A 125 -1.88 -1.48 11.49
C TYR A 125 -2.66 -0.15 11.36
N ARG A 126 -2.04 0.99 10.99
CA ARG A 126 -2.70 2.32 11.00
C ARG A 126 -2.85 3.03 9.64
N LEU A 127 -2.74 2.30 8.53
CA LEU A 127 -3.00 2.84 7.19
C LEU A 127 -4.26 2.23 6.59
#